data_AF-A0A2M8D3N2-F1
#
_entry.id   AF-A0A2M8D3N2-F1
#
_cell.length_a   1.000
_cell.length_b   1.000
_cell.length_c   1.000
_cell.angle_alpha   90.00
_cell.angle_beta   90.00
_cell.angle_gamma   90.00
#
_symmetry.space_group_name_H-M   'P 1'
#
loop_
_entity.id
_entity.type
_entity.pdbx_description
1 polymer ?
#
loop_
_entity_poly.entity_id
_entity_poly.type
_entity_poly.pdbx_seq_one_letter_code
_entity_poly.pdbx_strand_id
1 'polypeptide(L)'
;MPSHLPAVKFFQKQGVFVKPRKVLEKWVDAFNSGDAKAISGLYHEKAVNYQVPELPVEGKDRIEEMFATEFSRAKITCIVENIFEDAEYTLETSLGGSQG
;
A
#
# COMPACT_ATOMS: atom_id res chain seq x y z
N MET A 1 -2.91 -10.08 -20.45
CA MET A 1 -1.96 -10.79 -19.56
C MET A 1 -2.02 -10.05 -18.24
N PRO A 2 -2.43 -10.65 -17.11
CA PRO A 2 -2.25 -9.97 -15.84
C PRO A 2 -0.75 -9.91 -15.61
N SER A 3 -0.18 -8.72 -15.81
CA SER A 3 1.19 -8.41 -15.44
C SER A 3 1.35 -8.68 -13.94
N HIS A 4 2.45 -9.35 -13.59
CA HIS A 4 2.81 -9.70 -12.21
C HIS A 4 2.41 -8.63 -11.19
N LEU A 5 1.87 -9.10 -10.07
CA LEU A 5 1.26 -8.33 -9.00
C LEU A 5 2.33 -7.58 -8.19
N PRO A 6 2.17 -6.27 -7.92
CA PRO A 6 2.94 -5.62 -6.88
C PRO A 6 2.46 -6.13 -5.52
N ALA A 7 3.32 -6.86 -4.82
CA ALA A 7 3.11 -7.19 -3.41
C ALA A 7 3.53 -6.00 -2.54
N VAL A 8 2.64 -5.55 -1.66
CA VAL A 8 2.93 -4.50 -0.69
C VAL A 8 3.25 -5.14 0.66
N LYS A 9 4.50 -5.03 1.09
CA LYS A 9 4.94 -5.51 2.41
C LYS A 9 4.77 -4.41 3.45
N PHE A 10 4.11 -4.74 4.56
CA PHE A 10 3.90 -3.82 5.68
C PHE A 10 4.70 -4.29 6.89
N PHE A 11 5.59 -3.45 7.40
CA PHE A 11 6.29 -3.72 8.65
C PHE A 11 5.67 -2.86 9.75
N GLN A 12 4.87 -3.45 10.64
CA GLN A 12 4.37 -2.77 11.83
C GLN A 12 5.35 -3.00 12.99
N LYS A 13 5.88 -1.91 13.56
CA LYS A 13 6.62 -1.97 14.83
C LYS A 13 5.62 -2.19 15.97
N GLN A 14 5.90 -3.18 16.84
CA GLN A 14 5.05 -3.57 17.97
C GLN A 14 4.55 -2.36 18.76
N GLY A 15 3.22 -2.23 18.94
CA GLY A 15 2.68 -1.26 19.91
C GLY A 15 1.30 -0.64 19.69
N VAL A 16 0.46 -1.04 18.72
CA VAL A 16 -0.90 -0.46 18.60
C VAL A 16 -1.96 -1.53 18.35
N PHE A 17 -2.96 -1.61 19.23
CA PHE A 17 -4.07 -2.58 19.28
C PHE A 17 -5.13 -2.42 18.17
N VAL A 18 -4.70 -2.25 16.92
CA VAL A 18 -5.58 -2.39 15.75
C VAL A 18 -5.24 -3.71 15.10
N LYS A 19 -6.23 -4.59 14.89
CA LYS A 19 -5.99 -5.88 14.23
C LYS A 19 -5.33 -5.63 12.86
N PRO A 20 -4.24 -6.33 12.48
CA PRO A 20 -3.51 -6.09 11.23
C PRO A 20 -4.41 -6.02 9.99
N ARG A 21 -5.39 -6.91 9.89
CA ARG A 21 -6.42 -6.89 8.83
C ARG A 21 -7.15 -5.55 8.71
N LYS A 22 -7.50 -4.90 9.82
CA LYS A 22 -8.21 -3.61 9.82
C LYS A 22 -7.31 -2.47 9.32
N VAL A 23 -6.01 -2.58 9.47
CA VAL A 23 -5.05 -1.62 8.89
C VAL A 23 -4.99 -1.80 7.38
N LEU A 24 -4.93 -3.06 6.92
CA LEU A 24 -4.90 -3.38 5.49
C LEU A 24 -6.21 -2.98 4.78
N GLU A 25 -7.37 -3.24 5.39
CA GLU A 25 -8.67 -2.79 4.86
C GLU A 25 -8.69 -1.25 4.68
N LYS A 26 -8.27 -0.50 5.70
CA LYS A 26 -8.17 0.97 5.60
C LYS A 26 -7.18 1.42 4.53
N TRP A 27 -6.09 0.69 4.36
CA TRP A 27 -5.11 1.00 3.33
C TRP A 27 -5.70 0.82 1.93
N VAL A 28 -6.44 -0.27 1.69
CA VAL A 28 -7.12 -0.55 0.42
C VAL A 28 -8.18 0.51 0.12
N ASP A 29 -8.96 0.91 1.13
CA ASP A 29 -9.95 1.99 0.99
C ASP A 29 -9.28 3.33 0.62
N ALA A 30 -8.17 3.67 1.29
CA ALA A 30 -7.41 4.87 1.01
C ALA A 30 -6.75 4.83 -0.38
N PHE A 31 -6.24 3.67 -0.80
CA PHE A 31 -5.69 3.47 -2.13
C PHE A 31 -6.75 3.64 -3.22
N ASN A 32 -7.90 2.97 -3.08
CA ASN A 32 -8.96 3.02 -4.09
C ASN A 32 -9.69 4.37 -4.17
N SER A 33 -9.56 5.21 -3.14
CA SER A 33 -10.01 6.61 -3.15
C SER A 33 -8.95 7.59 -3.66
N GLY A 34 -7.72 7.14 -3.92
CA GLY A 34 -6.61 8.00 -4.32
C GLY A 34 -6.11 8.93 -3.22
N ASP A 35 -6.33 8.59 -1.95
CA ASP A 35 -5.97 9.44 -0.80
C ASP A 35 -4.56 9.09 -0.29
N ALA A 36 -3.55 9.69 -0.93
CA ALA A 36 -2.14 9.51 -0.57
C ALA A 36 -1.84 9.86 0.90
N LYS A 37 -2.55 10.83 1.47
CA LYS A 37 -2.35 11.28 2.86
C LYS A 37 -2.95 10.30 3.85
N ALA A 38 -4.13 9.75 3.56
CA ALA A 38 -4.71 8.68 4.38
C ALA A 38 -3.83 7.43 4.34
N ILE A 39 -3.26 7.08 3.18
CA ILE A 39 -2.30 5.98 3.05
C ILE A 39 -1.06 6.24 3.91
N SER A 40 -0.38 7.39 3.73
CA SER A 40 0.85 7.72 4.48
C SER A 40 0.60 7.73 6.00
N GLY A 41 -0.59 8.14 6.44
CA GLY A 41 -1.03 8.12 7.83
C GLY A 41 -1.07 6.73 8.49
N LEU A 42 -1.11 5.65 7.70
CA LEU A 42 -1.06 4.26 8.20
C LEU A 42 0.38 3.77 8.43
N TYR A 43 1.39 4.50 7.95
CA TYR A 43 2.79 4.17 8.10
C TYR A 43 3.42 4.86 9.31
N HIS A 44 4.38 4.17 9.94
CA HIS A 44 5.30 4.78 10.91
C HIS A 44 6.23 5.77 10.18
N GLU A 45 6.73 6.80 10.86
CA GLU A 45 7.60 7.85 10.27
C GLU A 45 8.82 7.29 9.52
N LYS A 46 9.37 6.17 10.02
CA LYS A 46 10.52 5.44 9.47
C LYS A 46 10.14 4.14 8.75
N ALA A 47 8.90 3.99 8.31
CA ALA A 47 8.49 2.80 7.58
C ALA A 47 9.11 2.78 6.18
N VAL A 48 9.28 1.57 5.65
CA VAL A 48 9.71 1.35 4.27
C VAL A 48 8.58 0.68 3.52
N ASN A 49 8.16 1.27 2.41
CA ASN A 49 7.19 0.69 1.50
C ASN A 49 7.93 -0.02 0.37
N TYR A 50 7.67 -1.33 0.24
CA TYR A 50 8.19 -2.15 -0.86
C TYR A 50 7.06 -2.40 -1.84
N GLN A 51 7.17 -1.89 -3.06
CA GLN A 51 6.27 -2.20 -4.19
C GLN A 51 7.09 -2.84 -5.29
N VAL A 52 6.89 -4.13 -5.55
CA VAL A 52 7.64 -4.83 -6.62
C VAL A 52 7.04 -4.45 -7.99
N PRO A 53 7.85 -4.10 -9.01
CA PRO A 53 9.32 -4.21 -9.11
C PRO A 53 10.11 -2.95 -8.69
N GLU A 54 9.45 -1.92 -8.20
CA GLU A 54 10.06 -0.64 -7.85
C GLU A 54 11.02 -0.73 -6.64
N LEU A 55 11.89 0.27 -6.53
CA LEU A 55 12.77 0.42 -5.38
C LEU A 55 11.98 0.75 -4.11
N PRO A 56 12.44 0.31 -2.92
CA PRO A 56 11.80 0.65 -1.67
C PRO A 56 11.77 2.16 -1.43
N VAL A 57 10.65 2.65 -0.92
CA VAL A 57 10.47 4.04 -0.51
C VAL A 57 10.49 4.12 1.02
N GLU A 58 11.50 4.78 1.55
CA GLU A 58 11.68 4.97 3.00
C GLU A 58 11.13 6.33 3.45
N GLY A 59 10.36 6.29 4.53
CA GLY A 59 9.86 7.48 5.21
C GLY A 59 8.46 7.86 4.77
N LYS A 60 7.62 8.23 5.75
CA LYS A 60 6.21 8.56 5.55
C LYS A 60 5.99 9.63 4.47
N ASP A 61 6.77 10.70 4.50
CA ASP A 61 6.61 11.83 3.58
C ASP A 61 6.92 11.42 2.13
N ARG A 62 7.93 10.56 1.93
CA ARG A 62 8.27 10.04 0.59
C ARG A 62 7.22 9.05 0.09
N ILE A 63 6.65 8.24 0.99
CA ILE A 63 5.54 7.34 0.66
C ILE A 63 4.32 8.15 0.19
N GLU A 64 4.02 9.28 0.85
CA GLU A 64 2.95 10.18 0.42
C GLU A 64 3.20 10.76 -0.98
N GLU A 65 4.40 11.30 -1.22
CA GLU A 65 4.77 11.90 -2.51
C GLU A 65 4.68 10.89 -3.67
N MET A 66 5.14 9.66 -3.44
CA MET A 66 5.06 8.58 -4.41
C MET A 66 3.59 8.27 -4.77
N PHE A 67 2.70 8.07 -3.79
CA PHE A 67 1.29 7.79 -4.07
C PHE A 67 0.57 8.99 -4.71
N ALA A 68 0.86 10.21 -4.28
CA ALA A 68 0.29 11.41 -4.89
C ALA A 68 0.68 11.52 -6.37
N THR A 69 1.94 11.19 -6.69
CA THR A 69 2.43 11.14 -8.06
C THR A 69 1.70 10.06 -8.86
N GLU A 70 1.61 8.84 -8.34
CA GLU A 70 0.97 7.72 -9.05
C GLU A 70 -0.53 7.96 -9.30
N PHE A 71 -1.27 8.45 -8.31
CA PHE A 71 -2.69 8.77 -8.47
C PHE A 71 -2.95 9.93 -9.41
N SER A 72 -1.99 10.85 -9.59
CA SER A 72 -2.09 11.92 -10.59
C SER A 72 -1.94 11.42 -12.03
N ARG A 73 -1.28 10.27 -12.23
CA ARG A 73 -0.95 9.74 -13.57
C ARG A 73 -2.04 8.83 -14.11
N ALA A 74 -2.68 8.04 -13.25
CA ALA A 74 -3.70 7.11 -13.66
C ALA A 74 -4.71 6.80 -12.54
N LYS A 75 -5.94 6.47 -12.95
CA LYS A 75 -6.90 5.84 -12.04
C LYS A 75 -6.53 4.37 -11.89
N ILE A 76 -6.03 4.01 -10.73
CA ILE A 76 -5.57 2.65 -10.40
C ILE A 76 -6.49 2.10 -9.30
N THR A 77 -6.92 0.85 -9.45
CA THR A 77 -7.70 0.13 -8.42
C THR A 77 -6.88 -1.03 -7.87
N CYS A 78 -6.77 -1.07 -6.55
CA CYS A 78 -6.20 -2.17 -5.78
C CYS A 78 -7.27 -3.25 -5.55
N ILE A 79 -7.01 -4.43 -6.10
CA ILE A 79 -7.80 -5.65 -5.89
C ILE A 79 -7.04 -6.52 -4.89
N VAL A 80 -7.66 -6.81 -3.75
CA VAL A 80 -7.06 -7.67 -2.72
C VAL A 80 -7.21 -9.13 -3.16
N GLU A 81 -6.09 -9.81 -3.37
CA GLU A 81 -6.11 -11.24 -3.72
C GLU A 81 -5.98 -12.12 -2.48
N ASN A 82 -5.05 -11.79 -1.58
CA ASN A 82 -4.91 -12.48 -0.31
C ASN A 82 -4.31 -11.60 0.80
N ILE A 83 -4.73 -11.85 2.05
CA ILE A 83 -4.17 -11.22 3.25
C ILE A 83 -3.54 -12.32 4.11
N PHE A 84 -2.23 -12.22 4.36
CA PHE A 84 -1.50 -13.14 5.23
C PHE A 84 -1.25 -12.48 6.60
N GLU A 85 -1.62 -13.18 7.67
CA GLU A 85 -1.41 -12.77 9.06
C GLU A 85 -0.35 -13.68 9.71
N ASP A 86 0.93 -13.45 9.42
CA ASP A 86 2.07 -14.16 10.04
C ASP A 86 2.94 -13.22 10.90
N ALA A 87 4.08 -13.69 11.43
CA ALA A 87 5.02 -12.90 12.22
C ALA A 87 5.62 -11.68 11.46
N GLU A 88 5.57 -11.71 10.12
CA GLU A 88 5.85 -10.60 9.21
C GLU A 88 4.62 -10.42 8.28
N TYR A 89 4.20 -9.18 8.03
CA TYR A 89 2.91 -8.91 7.38
C TYR A 89 3.06 -8.52 5.92
N THR A 90 2.30 -9.17 5.03
CA THR A 90 2.33 -8.91 3.58
C THR A 90 0.91 -8.88 3.03
N LEU A 91 0.63 -7.89 2.18
CA LEU A 91 -0.59 -7.80 1.39
C LEU A 91 -0.24 -8.06 -0.08
N GLU A 92 -0.93 -9.02 -0.70
CA GLU A 92 -0.80 -9.29 -2.13
C GLU A 92 -1.96 -8.63 -2.89
N THR A 93 -1.63 -7.78 -3.85
CA THR A 93 -2.60 -6.96 -4.60
C THR A 93 -2.34 -6.98 -6.09
N SER A 94 -3.41 -7.04 -6.89
CA SER A 94 -3.36 -6.66 -8.31
C SER A 94 -3.67 -5.17 -8.48
N LEU A 95 -2.92 -4.50 -9.34
CA LEU A 95 -3.28 -3.17 -9.85
C LEU A 95 -3.93 -3.32 -11.22
N GLY A 96 -5.18 -2.87 -11.33
CA GLY A 96 -5.89 -2.71 -12.60
C GLY A 96 -6.08 -1.23 -12.92
N GLY A 97 -5.87 -0.84 -14.18
CA GLY A 97 -6.13 0.51 -14.66
C GLY A 97 -6.82 0.50 -16.03
N SER A 98 -7.79 1.39 -16.22
CA SER A 98 -8.33 1.72 -17.55
C SER A 98 -7.68 3.00 -18.02
N GLN A 99 -6.98 2.96 -19.17
CA GLN A 99 -6.52 4.18 -19.82
C GLN A 99 -7.75 4.92 -20.36
N GLY A 100 -7.87 6.19 -19.96
CA GLY A 100 -8.82 7.15 -20.53
C GLY A 100 -8.17 7.94 -21.64
#